data_AF-A0A2D4R0P7-F1
#
_entry.id   AF-A0A2D4R0P7-F1
#
_cell.length_a   1.000
_cell.length_b   1.000
_cell.length_c   1.000
_cell.angle_alpha   90.00
_cell.angle_beta   90.00
_cell.angle_gamma   90.00
#
_symmetry.space_group_name_H-M   'P 1'
#
loop_
_entity.id
_entity.type
_entity.pdbx_description
1 polymer ?
#
loop_
_entity_poly.entity_id
_entity_poly.type
_entity_poly.pdbx_seq_one_letter_code
_entity_poly.pdbx_strand_id
1 'polypeptide(L)'
;MSTQKPTSKEYFRNYPGFRIESGILIDSGELKGKTSDLSMITDESQGFTYYKDGYYKSICNGTSYELCGYKKTTEDDYAKILTAGSGHILIDAQDGDIILKGRNIRLSAEDGSGEITLVSGKHVYIKGAVCHIKGTNVNILGSNNLSLGATFVENTGSVSNEGGTMTDIFQGSFLGGVLKFLDKFKDFF
;
A
#
# COMPACT_ATOMS: atom_id res chain seq x y z
N MET A 1 -12.98 -25.17 -21.09
CA MET A 1 -14.22 -25.41 -20.29
C MET A 1 -15.37 -25.63 -21.24
N SER A 2 -16.25 -26.60 -20.99
CA SER A 2 -17.48 -26.78 -21.75
C SER A 2 -18.50 -25.70 -21.35
N THR A 3 -18.93 -24.87 -22.29
CA THR A 3 -19.97 -23.85 -22.06
C THR A 3 -21.35 -24.51 -22.02
N GLN A 4 -22.08 -24.30 -20.93
CA GLN A 4 -23.48 -24.73 -20.82
C GLN A 4 -24.34 -23.83 -21.73
N LYS A 5 -25.27 -24.42 -22.50
CA LYS A 5 -26.21 -23.68 -23.35
C LYS A 5 -27.59 -23.65 -22.69
N PRO A 6 -27.98 -22.54 -22.02
CA PRO A 6 -29.29 -22.47 -21.37
C PRO A 6 -30.42 -22.40 -22.41
N THR A 7 -31.57 -22.96 -22.05
CA THR A 7 -32.80 -22.96 -22.86
C THR A 7 -33.64 -21.68 -22.69
N SER A 8 -33.42 -20.91 -21.62
CA SER A 8 -34.03 -19.59 -21.39
C SER A 8 -32.99 -18.47 -21.40
N LYS A 9 -33.37 -17.27 -21.84
CA LYS A 9 -32.49 -16.08 -21.86
C LYS A 9 -32.31 -15.45 -20.47
N GLU A 10 -33.33 -15.61 -19.63
CA GLU A 10 -33.40 -15.13 -18.25
C GLU A 10 -33.88 -16.27 -17.35
N TYR A 11 -33.38 -16.29 -16.12
CA TYR A 11 -33.78 -17.22 -15.08
C TYR A 11 -33.71 -16.52 -13.73
N PHE A 12 -34.75 -16.66 -12.92
CA PHE A 12 -34.69 -16.24 -11.52
C PHE A 12 -35.53 -17.18 -10.66
N ARG A 13 -35.12 -17.31 -9.40
CA ARG A 13 -35.90 -17.99 -8.38
C ARG A 13 -35.76 -17.25 -7.06
N ASN A 14 -36.89 -16.92 -6.47
CA ASN A 14 -36.96 -16.33 -5.14
C ASN A 14 -37.09 -17.45 -4.10
N TYR A 15 -36.29 -17.36 -3.05
CA TYR A 15 -36.38 -18.16 -1.84
C TYR A 15 -36.62 -17.21 -0.66
N PRO A 16 -37.17 -17.68 0.47
CA PRO A 16 -37.18 -16.87 1.68
C PRO A 16 -35.76 -16.41 2.04
N GLY A 17 -35.52 -15.10 2.08
CA GLY A 17 -34.24 -14.49 2.46
C GLY A 17 -33.26 -14.24 1.31
N PHE A 18 -33.47 -14.78 0.10
CA PHE A 18 -32.56 -14.55 -1.03
C PHE A 18 -33.16 -14.87 -2.40
N ARG A 19 -32.53 -14.31 -3.45
CA ARG A 19 -32.78 -14.63 -4.85
C ARG A 19 -31.54 -15.21 -5.50
N ILE A 20 -31.75 -16.17 -6.40
CA ILE A 20 -30.75 -16.57 -7.40
C ILE A 20 -31.27 -16.18 -8.77
N GLU A 21 -30.46 -15.51 -9.58
CA GLU A 21 -30.84 -15.11 -10.94
C GLU A 21 -29.67 -15.16 -11.93
N SER A 22 -30.02 -15.22 -13.21
CA SER A 22 -29.11 -15.27 -14.37
C SER A 22 -29.80 -14.63 -15.57
N GLY A 23 -29.04 -13.89 -16.38
CA GLY A 23 -29.51 -13.27 -17.60
C GLY A 23 -30.26 -11.94 -17.42
N ILE A 24 -30.39 -11.43 -16.19
CA ILE A 24 -31.16 -10.22 -15.89
C ILE A 24 -30.37 -8.97 -16.25
N LEU A 25 -30.98 -8.06 -17.02
CA LEU A 25 -30.43 -6.74 -17.32
C LEU A 25 -30.62 -5.81 -16.12
N ILE A 26 -29.53 -5.23 -15.63
CA ILE A 26 -29.57 -4.24 -14.53
C ILE A 26 -30.08 -2.91 -15.09
N ASP A 27 -31.15 -2.37 -14.51
CA ASP A 27 -31.86 -1.18 -15.00
C ASP A 27 -31.44 0.13 -14.32
N SER A 28 -30.71 0.05 -13.21
CA SER A 28 -30.43 1.18 -12.32
C SER A 28 -29.11 1.01 -11.54
N GLY A 29 -28.64 2.09 -10.93
CA GLY A 29 -27.41 2.12 -10.13
C GLY A 29 -26.11 2.06 -10.94
N GLU A 30 -25.00 1.81 -10.24
CA GLU A 30 -23.63 1.77 -10.78
C GLU A 30 -23.46 0.74 -11.93
N LEU A 31 -24.23 -0.35 -11.88
CA LEU A 31 -24.08 -1.48 -12.80
C LEU A 31 -25.16 -1.49 -13.90
N LYS A 32 -25.88 -0.39 -14.06
CA LYS A 32 -26.90 -0.21 -15.11
C LYS A 32 -26.35 -0.57 -16.49
N GLY A 33 -27.11 -1.37 -17.24
CA GLY A 33 -26.76 -1.83 -18.57
C GLY A 33 -25.93 -3.12 -18.60
N LYS A 34 -25.41 -3.59 -17.47
CA LYS A 34 -24.79 -4.93 -17.37
C LYS A 34 -25.86 -6.01 -17.26
N THR A 35 -25.52 -7.22 -17.69
CA THR A 35 -26.39 -8.40 -17.55
C THR A 35 -25.74 -9.39 -16.60
N SER A 36 -26.50 -9.85 -15.60
CA SER A 36 -26.04 -10.91 -14.70
C SER A 36 -25.82 -12.22 -15.47
N ASP A 37 -24.73 -12.92 -15.17
CA ASP A 37 -24.49 -14.29 -15.64
C ASP A 37 -24.91 -15.29 -14.55
N LEU A 38 -24.51 -15.02 -13.31
CA LEU A 38 -24.99 -15.70 -12.12
C LEU A 38 -24.95 -14.73 -10.93
N SER A 39 -26.05 -14.60 -10.21
CA SER A 39 -26.05 -13.89 -8.93
C SER A 39 -26.79 -14.66 -7.84
N MET A 40 -26.39 -14.41 -6.61
CA MET A 40 -27.11 -14.77 -5.40
C MET A 40 -27.08 -13.57 -4.47
N ILE A 41 -28.25 -13.00 -4.19
CA ILE A 41 -28.41 -11.76 -3.42
C ILE A 41 -29.46 -11.99 -2.33
N THR A 42 -29.15 -11.63 -1.08
CA THR A 42 -30.10 -11.74 0.04
C THR A 42 -31.07 -10.55 0.08
N ASP A 43 -32.13 -10.67 0.88
CA ASP A 43 -33.11 -9.59 1.05
C ASP A 43 -32.48 -8.31 1.66
N GLU A 44 -31.34 -8.44 2.32
CA GLU A 44 -30.52 -7.36 2.89
C GLU A 44 -29.48 -6.79 1.91
N SER A 45 -29.59 -7.10 0.61
CA SER A 45 -28.72 -6.54 -0.45
C SER A 45 -27.23 -6.87 -0.34
N GLN A 46 -26.90 -8.06 0.17
CA GLN A 46 -25.54 -8.61 0.21
C GLN A 46 -25.47 -9.90 -0.61
N GLY A 47 -24.28 -10.27 -1.07
CA GLY A 47 -24.10 -11.44 -1.94
C GLY A 47 -23.06 -11.20 -3.01
N PHE A 48 -23.15 -11.96 -4.10
CA PHE A 48 -22.19 -11.88 -5.20
C PHE A 48 -22.86 -12.04 -6.57
N THR A 49 -22.22 -11.45 -7.57
CA THR A 49 -22.66 -11.51 -8.96
C THR A 49 -21.48 -11.63 -9.92
N TYR A 50 -21.56 -12.61 -10.81
CA TYR A 50 -20.80 -12.65 -12.06
C TYR A 50 -21.63 -12.04 -13.17
N TYR A 51 -21.01 -11.25 -14.04
CA TYR A 51 -21.64 -10.59 -15.18
C TYR A 51 -21.13 -11.17 -16.50
N LYS A 52 -21.94 -11.07 -17.57
CA LYS A 52 -21.62 -11.66 -18.87
C LYS A 52 -20.37 -11.07 -19.55
N ASP A 53 -19.94 -9.89 -19.12
CA ASP A 53 -18.71 -9.25 -19.60
C ASP A 53 -17.46 -9.63 -18.81
N GLY A 54 -17.59 -10.58 -17.87
CA GLY A 54 -16.48 -11.05 -17.03
C GLY A 54 -16.26 -10.24 -15.75
N TYR A 55 -17.07 -9.21 -15.50
CA TYR A 55 -17.03 -8.48 -14.23
C TYR A 55 -17.54 -9.35 -13.08
N TYR A 56 -16.98 -9.17 -11.88
CA TYR A 56 -17.42 -9.81 -10.65
C TYR A 56 -17.53 -8.78 -9.54
N LYS A 57 -18.60 -8.86 -8.75
CA LYS A 57 -18.80 -8.02 -7.57
C LYS A 57 -19.30 -8.87 -6.40
N SER A 58 -18.74 -8.63 -5.23
CA SER A 58 -19.20 -9.19 -3.96
C SER A 58 -19.44 -8.06 -2.98
N ILE A 59 -20.56 -8.11 -2.26
CA ILE A 59 -20.95 -7.12 -1.26
C ILE A 59 -21.24 -7.86 0.05
N CYS A 60 -20.60 -7.42 1.13
CA CYS A 60 -20.86 -7.88 2.49
C CYS A 60 -21.09 -6.64 3.35
N ASN A 61 -22.25 -6.53 3.97
CA ASN A 61 -22.61 -5.33 4.75
C ASN A 61 -21.86 -5.26 6.09
N GLY A 62 -21.40 -6.42 6.59
CA GLY A 62 -20.62 -6.53 7.81
C GLY A 62 -19.20 -7.02 7.53
N THR A 63 -18.66 -7.79 8.47
CA THR A 63 -17.32 -8.40 8.32
C THR A 63 -17.37 -9.63 7.41
N SER A 64 -16.62 -9.60 6.31
CA SER A 64 -16.27 -10.81 5.58
C SER A 64 -15.13 -11.53 6.29
N TYR A 65 -15.43 -12.67 6.92
CA TYR A 65 -14.43 -13.53 7.54
C TYR A 65 -14.19 -14.77 6.66
N GLU A 66 -12.95 -14.92 6.19
CA GLU A 66 -12.57 -16.01 5.31
C GLU A 66 -11.49 -16.88 5.96
N LEU A 67 -11.82 -18.14 6.20
CA LEU A 67 -10.91 -19.14 6.73
C LEU A 67 -10.51 -20.12 5.62
N CYS A 68 -9.27 -20.02 5.16
CA CYS A 68 -8.71 -20.90 4.14
C CYS A 68 -7.77 -21.95 4.77
N GLY A 69 -7.71 -23.15 4.19
CA GLY A 69 -6.74 -24.18 4.60
C GLY A 69 -7.03 -24.91 5.93
N TYR A 70 -8.23 -24.74 6.54
CA TYR A 70 -8.56 -25.24 7.89
C TYR A 70 -8.24 -26.73 8.15
N LYS A 71 -8.40 -27.61 7.16
CA LYS A 71 -8.30 -29.06 7.36
C LYS A 71 -6.95 -29.67 6.98
N LYS A 72 -6.19 -29.04 6.08
CA LYS A 72 -4.88 -29.55 5.63
C LYS A 72 -4.24 -28.57 4.64
N THR A 73 -3.14 -27.96 5.06
CA THR A 73 -2.09 -27.46 4.19
C THR A 73 -0.80 -27.95 4.83
N THR A 74 0.09 -28.57 4.05
CA THR A 74 1.46 -28.79 4.54
C THR A 74 2.18 -27.44 4.63
N GLU A 75 3.35 -27.34 5.27
CA GLU A 75 4.06 -26.05 5.37
C GLU A 75 4.39 -25.43 4.00
N ASP A 76 4.42 -26.24 2.94
CA ASP A 76 4.74 -25.82 1.58
C ASP A 76 3.48 -25.47 0.74
N ASP A 77 2.27 -25.76 1.25
CA ASP A 77 1.03 -25.52 0.51
C ASP A 77 0.46 -24.11 0.79
N TYR A 78 -0.01 -23.45 -0.26
CA TYR A 78 -0.75 -22.20 -0.12
C TYR A 78 -2.21 -22.46 0.24
N ALA A 79 -2.64 -21.98 1.41
CA ALA A 79 -4.06 -21.98 1.77
C ALA A 79 -4.90 -21.02 0.90
N LYS A 80 -4.29 -19.93 0.44
CA LYS A 80 -4.90 -18.91 -0.40
C LYS A 80 -3.85 -18.21 -1.26
N ILE A 81 -4.20 -17.97 -2.52
CA ILE A 81 -3.41 -17.17 -3.47
C ILE A 81 -4.32 -16.08 -4.02
N LEU A 82 -3.84 -14.83 -3.98
CA LEU A 82 -4.48 -13.69 -4.63
C LEU A 82 -3.62 -13.29 -5.83
N THR A 83 -4.05 -13.66 -7.04
CA THR A 83 -3.31 -13.41 -8.28
C THR A 83 -4.13 -12.56 -9.23
N ALA A 84 -3.50 -11.53 -9.81
CA ALA A 84 -4.00 -10.85 -11.00
C ALA A 84 -3.24 -11.39 -12.22
N GLY A 85 -3.95 -12.04 -13.16
CA GLY A 85 -3.37 -12.49 -14.42
C GLY A 85 -3.03 -11.32 -15.37
N SER A 86 -3.72 -10.20 -15.22
CA SER A 86 -3.44 -8.91 -15.85
C SER A 86 -4.02 -7.78 -14.97
N GLY A 87 -3.45 -6.57 -15.09
CA GLY A 87 -3.87 -5.42 -14.30
C GLY A 87 -3.29 -5.37 -12.89
N HIS A 88 -3.90 -4.56 -12.01
CA HIS A 88 -3.42 -4.29 -10.65
C HIS A 88 -4.33 -4.91 -9.59
N ILE A 89 -3.76 -5.22 -8.43
CA ILE A 89 -4.50 -5.52 -7.21
C ILE A 89 -4.46 -4.28 -6.32
N LEU A 90 -5.63 -3.77 -5.93
CA LEU A 90 -5.78 -2.68 -4.98
C LEU A 90 -6.36 -3.24 -3.68
N ILE A 91 -5.67 -2.98 -2.55
CA ILE A 91 -6.20 -3.17 -1.20
C ILE A 91 -6.36 -1.78 -0.61
N ASP A 92 -7.60 -1.32 -0.48
CA ASP A 92 -7.93 0.04 -0.04
C ASP A 92 -8.76 0.00 1.24
N ALA A 93 -8.27 0.66 2.28
CA ALA A 93 -8.93 0.79 3.58
C ALA A 93 -9.19 2.28 3.86
N GLN A 94 -10.28 2.80 3.27
CA GLN A 94 -10.59 4.24 3.27
C GLN A 94 -10.87 4.82 4.65
N ASP A 95 -11.39 4.00 5.57
CA ASP A 95 -11.70 4.36 6.96
C ASP A 95 -11.18 3.27 7.91
N GLY A 96 -9.87 3.07 7.93
CA GLY A 96 -9.23 2.10 8.82
C GLY A 96 -7.79 1.79 8.47
N ASP A 97 -7.29 0.70 9.06
CA ASP A 97 -5.91 0.24 8.91
C ASP A 97 -5.82 -1.06 8.12
N ILE A 98 -4.80 -1.18 7.26
CA ILE A 98 -4.37 -2.48 6.72
C ILE A 98 -3.39 -3.12 7.69
N ILE A 99 -3.77 -4.26 8.27
CA ILE A 99 -2.94 -5.01 9.22
C ILE A 99 -2.47 -6.32 8.56
N LEU A 100 -1.18 -6.39 8.22
CA LEU A 100 -0.55 -7.61 7.71
C LEU A 100 0.24 -8.30 8.84
N LYS A 101 -0.18 -9.51 9.22
CA LYS A 101 0.44 -10.32 10.27
C LYS A 101 0.70 -11.75 9.77
N GLY A 102 1.89 -12.25 10.05
CA GLY A 102 2.27 -13.62 9.75
C GLY A 102 3.55 -13.98 10.48
N ARG A 103 3.87 -15.28 10.55
CA ARG A 103 5.16 -15.76 11.07
C ARG A 103 6.33 -15.16 10.28
N ASN A 104 6.15 -15.03 8.97
CA ASN A 104 7.04 -14.33 8.06
C ASN A 104 6.20 -13.53 7.06
N ILE A 105 6.63 -12.31 6.73
CA ILE A 105 6.04 -11.48 5.67
C ILE A 105 7.18 -11.09 4.73
N ARG A 106 6.95 -11.23 3.41
CA ARG A 106 7.92 -10.88 2.36
C ARG A 106 7.21 -10.04 1.31
N LEU A 107 7.80 -8.89 0.99
CA LEU A 107 7.37 -8.02 -0.11
C LEU A 107 8.48 -8.07 -1.16
N SER A 108 8.12 -8.36 -2.40
CA SER A 108 9.06 -8.53 -3.51
C SER A 108 8.48 -7.91 -4.77
N ALA A 109 9.31 -7.14 -5.49
CA ALA A 109 9.02 -6.67 -6.83
C ALA A 109 10.11 -7.25 -7.75
N GLU A 110 9.75 -8.29 -8.50
CA GLU A 110 10.73 -9.21 -9.13
C GLU A 110 11.14 -8.81 -10.55
N ASP A 111 10.39 -7.91 -11.18
CA ASP A 111 10.76 -7.40 -12.50
C ASP A 111 12.01 -6.52 -12.42
N GLY A 112 12.76 -6.41 -13.51
CA GLY A 112 13.96 -5.55 -13.58
C GLY A 112 13.65 -4.07 -13.34
N SER A 113 12.39 -3.66 -13.54
CA SER A 113 11.86 -2.32 -13.21
C SER A 113 10.93 -2.31 -12.00
N GLY A 114 10.83 -3.43 -11.27
CA GLY A 114 9.98 -3.56 -10.10
C GLY A 114 10.39 -2.61 -8.97
N GLU A 115 9.39 -2.01 -8.33
CA GLU A 115 9.60 -1.07 -7.23
C GLU A 115 8.74 -1.45 -6.02
N ILE A 116 9.28 -1.26 -4.81
CA ILE A 116 8.51 -1.23 -3.56
C ILE A 116 8.62 0.18 -3.00
N THR A 117 7.53 0.93 -3.02
CA THR A 117 7.47 2.30 -2.50
C THR A 117 6.70 2.33 -1.18
N LEU A 118 7.30 2.93 -0.14
CA LEU A 118 6.67 3.12 1.18
C LEU A 118 6.59 4.62 1.49
N VAL A 119 5.37 5.16 1.51
CA VAL A 119 5.11 6.58 1.79
C VAL A 119 4.20 6.69 3.01
N SER A 120 4.52 7.62 3.91
CA SER A 120 3.69 7.92 5.08
C SER A 120 3.67 9.42 5.31
N GLY A 121 2.48 9.97 5.60
CA GLY A 121 2.32 11.39 5.91
C GLY A 121 2.89 11.80 7.27
N LYS A 122 3.17 10.84 8.17
CA LYS A 122 3.67 11.12 9.52
C LYS A 122 5.00 10.44 9.81
N HIS A 123 5.05 9.11 9.77
CA HIS A 123 6.28 8.36 10.03
C HIS A 123 6.21 6.95 9.43
N VAL A 124 7.37 6.42 9.08
CA VAL A 124 7.61 4.99 8.84
C VAL A 124 8.41 4.47 10.03
N TYR A 125 7.85 3.53 10.80
CA TYR A 125 8.51 2.97 11.98
C TYR A 125 8.99 1.54 11.70
N ILE A 126 10.30 1.33 11.81
CA ILE A 126 10.94 0.02 11.61
C ILE A 126 11.61 -0.39 12.93
N LYS A 127 11.20 -1.53 13.47
CA LYS A 127 11.76 -2.09 14.71
C LYS A 127 12.08 -3.56 14.51
N GLY A 128 13.31 -3.94 14.81
CA GLY A 128 13.78 -5.32 14.83
C GLY A 128 15.07 -5.40 15.65
N ALA A 129 15.44 -6.61 16.06
CA ALA A 129 16.75 -6.83 16.69
C ALA A 129 17.90 -6.55 15.70
N VAL A 130 17.65 -6.78 14.40
CA VAL A 130 18.59 -6.55 13.31
C VAL A 130 17.84 -5.92 12.13
N CYS A 131 18.39 -4.84 11.58
CA CYS A 131 17.88 -4.17 10.39
C CYS A 131 19.03 -4.03 9.37
N HIS A 132 18.90 -4.63 8.20
CA HIS A 132 19.87 -4.52 7.12
C HIS A 132 19.31 -3.69 5.97
N ILE A 133 20.05 -2.67 5.54
CA ILE A 133 19.77 -1.88 4.35
C ILE A 133 20.94 -2.05 3.40
N LYS A 134 20.70 -2.66 2.25
CA LYS A 134 21.71 -2.93 1.22
C LYS A 134 21.18 -2.48 -0.13
N GLY A 135 21.98 -1.73 -0.86
CA GLY A 135 21.70 -1.31 -2.22
C GLY A 135 22.96 -0.78 -2.89
N THR A 136 22.94 -0.65 -4.22
CA THR A 136 24.04 -0.02 -4.97
C THR A 136 24.17 1.46 -4.61
N ASN A 137 23.05 2.13 -4.36
CA ASN A 137 22.99 3.50 -3.88
C ASN A 137 21.95 3.58 -2.75
N VAL A 138 22.35 4.07 -1.58
CA VAL A 138 21.48 4.26 -0.41
C VAL A 138 21.59 5.73 0.02
N ASN A 139 20.51 6.48 -0.14
CA ASN A 139 20.45 7.89 0.24
C ASN A 139 19.53 8.07 1.45
N ILE A 140 20.04 8.71 2.50
CA ILE A 140 19.26 9.08 3.68
C ILE A 140 19.36 10.60 3.83
N LEU A 141 18.22 11.28 3.69
CA LEU A 141 18.13 12.74 3.81
C LEU A 141 17.17 13.09 4.94
N GLY A 142 17.65 13.85 5.93
CA GLY A 142 16.82 14.49 6.94
C GLY A 142 16.79 16.00 6.70
N SER A 143 15.60 16.61 6.71
CA SER A 143 15.45 18.07 6.51
C SER A 143 15.90 18.89 7.72
N ASN A 144 15.59 18.41 8.93
CA ASN A 144 15.92 19.11 10.18
C ASN A 144 17.08 18.44 10.93
N ASN A 145 17.00 17.11 11.09
CA ASN A 145 18.00 16.35 11.84
C ASN A 145 18.05 14.90 11.32
N LEU A 146 19.26 14.36 11.26
CA LEU A 146 19.54 12.94 11.14
C LEU A 146 20.41 12.53 12.33
N SER A 147 19.88 11.69 13.23
CA SER A 147 20.60 11.22 14.42
C SER A 147 20.90 9.73 14.29
N LEU A 148 22.17 9.37 14.54
CA LEU A 148 22.64 8.00 14.60
C LEU A 148 23.22 7.76 15.99
N GLY A 149 22.61 6.86 16.74
CA GLY A 149 23.05 6.47 18.08
C GLY A 149 23.49 5.01 18.10
N ALA A 150 24.76 4.76 18.40
CA ALA A 150 25.31 3.42 18.60
C ALA A 150 26.57 3.50 19.47
N THR A 151 26.97 2.38 20.07
CA THR A 151 28.28 2.29 20.74
C THR A 151 29.42 2.54 19.75
N PHE A 152 29.25 2.06 18.51
CA PHE A 152 30.17 2.29 17.40
C PHE A 152 29.39 2.51 16.11
N VAL A 153 29.87 3.46 15.30
CA VAL A 153 29.44 3.64 13.91
C VAL A 153 30.68 3.47 13.05
N GLU A 154 30.70 2.41 12.24
CA GLU A 154 31.81 2.13 11.33
C GLU A 154 31.41 2.53 9.92
N ASN A 155 32.28 3.28 9.25
CA ASN A 155 32.14 3.63 7.85
C ASN A 155 33.44 3.30 7.13
N THR A 156 33.36 2.42 6.13
CA THR A 156 34.51 1.91 5.38
C THR A 156 34.40 2.30 3.91
N GLY A 157 35.39 3.04 3.40
CA GLY A 157 35.44 3.51 2.02
C GLY A 157 35.94 4.94 1.91
N SER A 158 35.78 5.56 0.74
CA SER A 158 36.03 7.00 0.54
C SER A 158 34.92 7.83 1.17
N VAL A 159 34.98 7.98 2.50
CA VAL A 159 34.01 8.76 3.28
C VAL A 159 34.42 10.24 3.25
N SER A 160 33.60 11.09 2.65
CA SER A 160 33.70 12.55 2.86
C SER A 160 32.69 12.95 3.94
N ASN A 161 33.17 13.61 4.99
CA ASN A 161 32.32 14.23 6.00
C ASN A 161 32.59 15.74 5.97
N GLU A 162 31.72 16.48 5.30
CA GLU A 162 31.76 17.94 5.26
C GLU A 162 30.86 18.49 6.36
N GLY A 163 31.44 18.69 7.55
CA GLY A 163 30.78 19.30 8.69
C GLY A 163 31.09 20.79 8.78
N GLY A 164 30.08 21.64 8.53
CA GLY A 164 30.11 23.05 8.93
C GLY A 164 29.41 23.21 10.28
N THR A 165 30.00 23.93 11.22
CA THR A 165 29.35 24.21 12.51
C THR A 165 28.48 25.47 12.37
N MET A 166 27.31 25.55 13.04
CA MET A 166 26.54 26.82 13.06
C MET A 166 27.35 28.01 13.60
N THR A 167 28.43 27.74 14.34
CA THR A 167 29.44 28.72 14.75
C THR A 167 30.09 29.44 13.56
N ASP A 168 30.33 28.75 12.44
CA ASP A 168 30.98 29.35 11.26
C ASP A 168 30.06 30.37 10.56
N ILE A 169 28.74 30.09 10.53
CA ILE A 169 27.72 30.99 9.96
C ILE A 169 27.48 32.21 10.88
N PHE A 170 27.41 31.98 12.20
CA PHE A 170 27.24 33.06 13.16
C PHE A 170 28.49 33.94 13.32
N GLN A 171 29.70 33.36 13.30
CA GLN A 171 30.94 34.15 13.32
C GLN A 171 31.11 34.97 12.04
N GLY A 172 30.78 34.42 10.86
CA GLY A 172 30.78 35.17 9.61
C GLY A 172 29.79 36.33 9.59
N SER A 173 28.59 36.15 10.16
CA SER A 173 27.56 37.20 10.24
C SER A 173 27.85 38.24 11.33
N PHE A 174 28.40 37.81 12.48
CA PHE A 174 28.75 38.70 13.60
C PHE A 174 30.02 39.51 13.33
N LEU A 175 31.11 38.92 12.82
CA LEU A 175 32.27 39.69 12.36
C LEU A 175 31.90 40.62 11.20
N GLY A 176 31.04 40.17 10.28
CA GLY A 176 30.53 41.03 9.21
C GLY A 176 29.73 42.22 9.73
N GLY A 177 28.95 42.03 10.80
CA GLY A 177 28.21 43.10 11.49
C GLY A 177 29.10 44.07 12.28
N VAL A 178 30.12 43.56 12.98
CA VAL A 178 31.09 44.36 13.74
C VAL A 178 32.01 45.16 12.81
N LEU A 179 32.47 44.56 11.70
CA LEU A 179 33.27 45.26 10.70
C LEU A 179 32.48 46.36 9.99
N LYS A 180 31.21 46.11 9.64
CA LYS A 180 30.31 47.15 9.10
C LYS A 180 30.02 48.28 10.12
N PHE A 181 30.02 47.96 11.41
CA PHE A 181 29.87 48.96 12.47
C PHE A 181 31.15 49.80 12.65
N LEU A 182 32.32 49.16 12.58
CA LEU A 182 33.62 49.84 12.64
C LEU A 182 33.89 50.71 11.40
N ASP A 183 33.52 50.25 10.20
CA ASP A 183 33.60 51.05 8.97
C ASP A 183 32.68 52.27 9.04
N LYS A 184 31.45 52.11 9.56
CA LYS A 184 30.54 53.25 9.80
C LYS A 184 31.04 54.23 10.87
N PHE A 185 31.85 53.77 11.83
CA PHE A 185 32.47 54.64 12.83
C PHE A 185 33.67 55.41 12.28
N LYS A 186 34.37 54.85 11.29
CA LYS A 186 35.44 55.54 10.56
C LYS A 186 34.92 56.66 9.68
N ASP A 187 33.71 56.54 9.14
CA ASP A 187 33.08 57.58 8.32
C ASP A 187 32.55 58.78 9.15
N PHE A 188 32.62 58.72 10.49
CA PHE A 188 32.13 59.77 11.40
C PHE A 188 33.22 60.60 12.09
N PHE A 189 34.51 60.30 11.86
CA PHE A 189 35.66 61.06 12.36
C PHE A 189 36.68 61.36 11.26
#